data_AF-A0A4Q0VY76-F1
#
_entry.id   AF-A0A4Q0VY76-F1
#
_cell.length_a   1.000
_cell.length_b   1.000
_cell.length_c   1.000
_cell.angle_alpha   90.00
_cell.angle_beta   90.00
_cell.angle_gamma   90.00
#
_symmetry.space_group_name_H-M   'P 1'
#
loop_
_entity.id
_entity.type
_entity.pdbx_description
1 polymer ?
#
loop_
_entity_poly.entity_id
_entity_poly.type
_entity_poly.pdbx_seq_one_letter_code
_entity_poly.pdbx_strand_id
1 'polypeptide(L)' 'MEFKLSSKQNVFPCEVTIDEDNGRYTIRKPDSCGEIFNTPQDLILWVLKNWSAEQFCDESQFHAMVREMELNYPFIN' A
#
# COMPACT_ATOMS: atom_id res chain seq x y z
N MET A 1 -3.74 9.46 -3.44
CA MET A 1 -2.50 9.18 -2.69
C MET A 1 -1.60 8.24 -3.47
N GLU A 2 -0.30 8.47 -3.41
CA GLU A 2 0.71 7.60 -3.99
C GLU A 2 1.86 7.41 -3.01
N PHE A 3 2.22 6.16 -2.74
CA PHE A 3 3.30 5.80 -1.82
C PHE A 3 4.32 4.92 -2.52
N LYS A 4 5.59 5.09 -2.15
CA LYS A 4 6.70 4.26 -2.65
C LYS A 4 7.54 3.82 -1.47
N LEU A 5 7.59 2.52 -1.22
CA LEU A 5 8.33 1.91 -0.12
C LEU A 5 9.46 1.04 -0.67
N SER A 6 10.67 1.22 -0.16
CA SER A 6 11.80 0.36 -0.53
C SER A 6 11.78 -0.92 0.29
N SER A 7 11.66 -2.07 -0.37
CA SER A 7 11.70 -3.38 0.30
C SER A 7 13.15 -3.85 0.52
N LYS A 8 13.40 -4.56 1.61
CA LYS A 8 14.70 -5.21 1.89
C LYS A 8 15.00 -6.36 0.93
N GLN A 9 13.97 -6.97 0.33
CA GLN A 9 14.11 -8.20 -0.44
C GLN A 9 14.34 -7.96 -1.93
N ASN A 10 14.14 -6.74 -2.44
CA ASN A 10 14.20 -6.51 -3.88
C ASN A 10 14.67 -5.10 -4.22
N VAL A 11 15.24 -4.94 -5.42
CA VAL A 11 15.78 -3.65 -5.90
C VAL A 11 14.71 -2.67 -6.37
N PHE A 12 13.49 -3.14 -6.63
CA PHE A 12 12.38 -2.30 -7.04
C PHE A 12 11.53 -1.88 -5.83
N PRO A 13 11.05 -0.64 -5.78
CA PRO A 13 10.17 -0.19 -4.71
C PRO A 13 8.78 -0.83 -4.86
N CYS A 14 8.13 -1.09 -3.72
CA CYS A 14 6.70 -1.35 -3.67
C CYS A 14 5.95 -0.03 -3.84
N GLU A 15 5.00 0.02 -4.77
CA GLU A 15 4.19 1.23 -5.00
C GLU A 15 2.74 0.97 -4.60
N VAL A 16 2.11 1.94 -3.93
CA VAL A 16 0.68 1.91 -3.63
C VAL A 16 0.02 3.16 -4.19
N THR A 17 -1.00 2.98 -5.01
CA THR A 17 -1.78 4.06 -5.63
C THR A 17 -3.23 3.93 -5.18
N ILE A 18 -3.75 5.00 -4.60
CA ILE A 18 -5.17 5.18 -4.26
C ILE A 18 -5.61 6.46 -4.94
N ASP A 19 -6.31 6.35 -6.06
CA ASP A 19 -6.80 7.47 -6.85
C ASP A 19 -8.32 7.34 -6.98
N GLU A 20 -9.04 8.05 -6.12
CA GLU A 20 -10.51 7.99 -6.08
C GLU A 20 -11.16 8.67 -7.27
N ASP A 21 -10.56 9.76 -7.77
CA ASP A 21 -11.06 10.50 -8.93
C ASP A 21 -11.12 9.62 -10.18
N ASN A 22 -10.15 8.71 -10.33
CA ASN A 22 -10.08 7.76 -11.43
C ASN A 22 -10.51 6.33 -11.03
N GLY A 23 -10.97 6.11 -9.79
CA GLY A 23 -11.35 4.80 -9.27
C GLY A 23 -10.23 3.74 -9.33
N ARG A 24 -8.97 4.18 -9.22
CA ARG A 24 -7.79 3.34 -9.40
C ARG A 24 -7.14 3.03 -8.06
N TYR A 25 -7.18 1.77 -7.67
CA TYR A 25 -6.58 1.25 -6.45
C TYR A 25 -5.61 0.14 -6.82
N THR A 26 -4.30 0.42 -6.80
CA THR A 26 -3.31 -0.54 -7.28
C THR A 26 -2.11 -0.64 -6.36
N ILE A 27 -1.62 -1.86 -6.18
CA ILE A 27 -0.35 -2.17 -5.53
C ILE A 27 0.59 -2.72 -6.60
N ARG A 28 1.81 -2.19 -6.67
CA ARG A 28 2.87 -2.75 -7.50
C ARG A 28 3.90 -3.41 -6.60
N LYS A 29 4.01 -4.73 -6.70
CA LYS A 29 5.06 -5.50 -6.03
C LYS A 29 6.31 -5.52 -6.89
N PRO A 30 7.48 -5.74 -6.28
CA PRO A 30 8.75 -5.70 -7.00
C PRO A 30 9.01 -6.98 -7.81
N ASP A 31 8.17 -8.01 -7.66
CA ASP A 31 8.16 -9.25 -8.45
C ASP A 31 7.44 -9.10 -9.81
N SER A 32 7.10 -7.87 -10.21
CA SER A 32 6.37 -7.52 -11.45
C SER A 32 4.87 -7.83 -11.45
N CYS A 33 4.32 -8.42 -10.38
CA CYS A 33 2.88 -8.63 -10.24
C CYS A 33 2.23 -7.44 -9.51
N GLY A 34 1.39 -6.70 -10.22
CA GLY A 34 0.52 -5.70 -9.61
C GLY A 34 -0.81 -6.32 -9.17
N GLU A 35 -1.38 -5.83 -8.08
CA GLU A 35 -2.75 -6.14 -7.67
C GLU A 35 -3.63 -4.90 -7.83
N ILE A 36 -4.83 -5.10 -8.36
CA ILE A 36 -5.83 -4.06 -8.59
C ILE A 36 -7.02 -4.37 -7.71
N PHE A 37 -7.53 -3.36 -7.03
CA PHE A 37 -8.65 -3.46 -6.10
C PHE A 37 -9.81 -2.61 -6.60
N ASN A 38 -11.03 -2.94 -6.14
CA ASN A 38 -12.24 -2.18 -6.48
C ASN A 38 -12.52 -1.06 -5.49
N THR A 39 -12.00 -1.17 -4.26
CA THR A 39 -12.21 -0.19 -3.19
C THR A 39 -10.88 0.10 -2.47
N PRO A 40 -10.71 1.30 -1.88
CA PRO A 40 -9.53 1.60 -1.09
C PRO A 40 -9.44 0.71 0.17
N GLN A 41 -10.58 0.32 0.76
CA GLN A 41 -10.61 -0.55 1.93
C GLN A 41 -10.05 -1.94 1.63
N ASP A 42 -10.41 -2.54 0.50
CA ASP A 42 -9.88 -3.84 0.07
C ASP A 42 -8.35 -3.78 -0.12
N LEU A 43 -7.86 -2.68 -0.70
CA LEU A 43 -6.43 -2.44 -0.86
C LEU A 43 -5.73 -2.37 0.51
N ILE A 44 -6.29 -1.62 1.46
CA ILE A 44 -5.72 -1.45 2.80
C ILE A 44 -5.68 -2.78 3.56
N LEU A 45 -6.78 -3.54 3.53
CA LEU A 45 -6.84 -4.87 4.13
C LEU A 45 -5.80 -5.82 3.52
N TRP A 46 -5.62 -5.75 2.21
CA TRP A 46 -4.59 -6.53 1.54
C TRP A 46 -3.20 -6.13 2.03
N VAL A 47 -2.89 -4.83 2.13
CA VAL A 47 -1.60 -4.34 2.65
C VAL A 47 -1.35 -4.87 4.05
N LEU A 48 -2.31 -4.72 4.96
CA LEU A 48 -2.18 -5.15 6.35
C LEU A 48 -2.04 -6.68 6.50
N LYS A 49 -2.62 -7.45 5.57
CA LYS A 49 -2.55 -8.92 5.58
C LYS A 49 -1.26 -9.46 4.95
N ASN A 50 -0.73 -8.80 3.92
CA ASN A 50 0.37 -9.33 3.12
C ASN A 50 1.71 -8.67 3.43
N TRP A 51 1.70 -7.45 3.95
CA TRP A 51 2.91 -6.69 4.25
C TRP A 51 3.13 -6.53 5.75
N SER A 52 4.39 -6.45 6.14
CA SER A 52 4.83 -6.17 7.50
C SER A 52 5.95 -5.14 7.46
N ALA A 53 5.99 -4.24 8.44
CA ALA A 53 6.95 -3.13 8.48
C ALA A 53 8.40 -3.62 8.30
N GLU A 54 8.74 -4.74 8.95
CA GLU A 54 10.07 -5.36 8.91
C GLU A 54 10.56 -5.74 7.50
N GLN A 55 9.65 -5.87 6.52
CA GLN A 55 10.00 -6.17 5.13
C GLN A 55 10.56 -4.95 4.36
N PHE A 56 10.46 -3.75 4.94
CA PHE A 56 10.88 -2.49 4.34
C PHE A 56 12.16 -1.94 4.97
N CYS A 57 12.95 -1.22 4.19
CA CYS A 57 14.18 -0.58 4.66
C CYS A 57 13.88 0.54 5.67
N ASP A 58 12.74 1.22 5.51
CA ASP A 58 12.24 2.25 6.42
C ASP A 58 10.86 1.86 6.93
N GLU A 59 10.84 1.31 8.16
CA GLU A 59 9.63 0.88 8.84
C GLU A 59 8.70 2.06 9.15
N SER A 60 9.28 3.25 9.39
CA SER A 60 8.52 4.46 9.70
C SER A 60 7.70 4.92 8.50
N GLN A 61 8.24 4.79 7.29
CA GLN A 61 7.49 5.09 6.06
C GLN A 61 6.30 4.14 5.87
N PHE A 62 6.47 2.85 6.17
CA PHE A 62 5.35 1.90 6.11
C PHE A 62 4.25 2.27 7.12
N HIS A 63 4.62 2.57 8.37
CA HIS A 63 3.66 2.99 9.39
C HIS A 63 2.97 4.31 9.05
N ALA A 64 3.70 5.28 8.51
CA ALA A 64 3.14 6.54 8.05
C ALA A 64 2.12 6.34 6.93
N MET A 65 2.45 5.50 5.94
CA MET A 65 1.55 5.13 4.85
C MET A 65 0.26 4.50 5.37
N VAL A 66 0.36 3.46 6.21
CA VAL A 66 -0.81 2.77 6.78
C VAL A 66 -1.68 3.76 7.56
N ARG A 67 -1.07 4.60 8.39
CA ARG A 67 -1.79 5.60 9.17
C ARG A 67 -2.52 6.60 8.28
N GLU A 68 -1.87 7.09 7.22
CA GLU A 68 -2.50 8.02 6.27
C GLU A 68 -3.68 7.37 5.55
N MET A 69 -3.54 6.10 5.14
CA MET A 69 -4.64 5.33 4.54
C MET A 69 -5.82 5.17 5.49
N GLU A 70 -5.59 4.76 6.74
CA GLU A 70 -6.67 4.57 7.74
C GLU A 70 -7.36 5.89 8.12
N LEU A 71 -6.62 7.00 8.14
CA LEU A 71 -7.18 8.32 8.43
C LEU A 71 -8.11 8.82 7.32
N ASN A 72 -7.80 8.51 6.05
CA ASN A 72 -8.58 8.97 4.91
C ASN A 72 -9.66 7.97 4.50
N TYR A 73 -9.45 6.68 4.79
CA TYR A 73 -10.35 5.57 4.48
C TYR A 73 -10.67 4.77 5.74
N PRO A 74 -11.33 5.37 6.74
CA PRO A 74 -11.68 4.65 7.96
C PRO A 74 -12.62 3.49 7.62
N PHE A 75 -12.39 2.35 8.27
CA PHE A 75 -13.35 1.25 8.27
C PHE A 75 -14.59 1.70 9.05
N ILE A 76 -15.62 2.16 8.34
CA ILE A 76 -16.91 2.48 8.95
C ILE A 76 -17.61 1.15 9.19
N ASN A 77 -17.82 0.83 10.47
CA ASN A 77 -18.50 -0.38 10.93
C ASN A 77 -20.02 -0.18 10.94
#